data_AF-A0A7J4PDV2-F1
#
_entry.id   AF-A0A7J4PDV2-F1
#
_cell.length_a   1.000
_cell.length_b   1.000
_cell.length_c   1.000
_cell.angle_alpha   90.00
_cell.angle_beta   90.00
_cell.angle_gamma   90.00
#
_symmetry.space_group_name_H-M   'P 1'
#
loop_
_entity.id
_entity.type
_entity.pdbx_description
1 polymer ?
#
loop_
_entity_poly.entity_id
_entity_poly.type
_entity_poly.pdbx_seq_one_letter_code
_entity_poly.pdbx_strand_id
1 'polypeptide(L)'
;FLANGLGEIAQGAAVAQHAREEKIDCRFVNTVPTCHRYITELNFDSFLLSNLSPSKIRESVDRRIEEYSPDVIFCCNSKTTQGMFHPDKELDSLIVSLDSNWLFQGMPAYFDMFFVCFPPEIFKKNRNYNLSDPRIKPVGFIPSGYDIYESEILSAKKELGISNEKMIFSYFGRGVTFRSFLVDKVLDAIELLNRDGKRAKLFLLSDLKIEKDNVISIRWLKNDR
;
A
#
# COMPACT_ATOMS: atom_id res chain seq x y z
N PHE A 1 -1.44 12.86 -8.75
CA PHE A 1 -1.30 11.84 -7.69
C PHE A 1 -0.33 12.30 -6.62
N LEU A 2 -0.75 12.24 -5.36
CA LEU A 2 0.06 12.55 -4.19
C LEU A 2 0.24 11.24 -3.41
N ALA A 3 1.49 10.80 -3.23
CA ALA A 3 1.76 9.50 -2.62
C ALA A 3 3.02 9.50 -1.76
N ASN A 4 2.97 8.72 -0.69
CA ASN A 4 4.11 8.53 0.21
C ASN A 4 4.20 7.06 0.61
N GLY A 5 5.18 6.35 0.04
CA GLY A 5 5.38 4.92 0.23
C GLY A 5 5.16 4.12 -1.05
N LEU A 6 5.77 2.93 -1.10
CA LEU A 6 5.83 2.10 -2.31
C LEU A 6 4.50 1.41 -2.63
N GLY A 7 3.71 1.05 -1.60
CA GLY A 7 2.38 0.49 -1.83
C GLY A 7 1.43 1.54 -2.42
N GLU A 8 1.52 2.76 -1.91
CA GLU A 8 0.70 3.89 -2.30
C GLU A 8 1.03 4.42 -3.69
N ILE A 9 2.32 4.54 -3.99
CA ILE A 9 2.76 4.96 -5.32
C ILE A 9 2.33 3.94 -6.37
N ALA A 10 2.38 2.63 -6.05
CA ALA A 10 1.90 1.56 -6.93
C ALA A 10 0.39 1.65 -7.18
N GLN A 11 -0.39 1.94 -6.13
CA GLN A 11 -1.83 2.14 -6.28
C GLN A 11 -2.14 3.31 -7.23
N GLY A 12 -1.45 4.44 -7.04
CA GLY A 12 -1.56 5.58 -7.94
C GLY A 12 -1.10 5.27 -9.36
N ALA A 13 -0.01 4.50 -9.52
CA ALA A 13 0.52 4.10 -10.82
C ALA A 13 -0.47 3.24 -11.62
N ALA A 14 -1.14 2.28 -10.99
CA ALA A 14 -2.14 1.45 -11.66
C ALA A 14 -3.31 2.30 -12.20
N VAL A 15 -3.78 3.27 -11.42
CA VAL A 15 -4.82 4.22 -11.86
C VAL A 15 -4.30 5.11 -12.99
N ALA A 16 -3.08 5.62 -12.87
CA ALA A 16 -2.47 6.48 -13.89
C ALA A 16 -2.22 5.73 -15.21
N GLN A 17 -1.86 4.44 -15.17
CA GLN A 17 -1.69 3.61 -16.36
C GLN A 17 -3.01 3.49 -17.13
N HIS A 18 -4.11 3.19 -16.44
CA HIS A 18 -5.43 3.16 -17.07
C HIS A 18 -5.85 4.53 -17.59
N ALA A 19 -5.65 5.59 -16.81
CA ALA A 19 -5.95 6.97 -17.23
C ALA A 19 -5.15 7.39 -18.49
N ARG A 20 -3.90 6.92 -18.62
CA ARG A 20 -3.06 7.17 -19.80
C ARG A 20 -3.60 6.47 -21.06
N GLU A 21 -4.22 5.29 -20.94
CA GLU A 21 -4.90 4.63 -22.06
C GLU A 21 -6.05 5.49 -22.60
N GLU A 22 -6.72 6.21 -21.69
CA GLU A 22 -7.75 7.21 -21.97
C GLU A 22 -7.19 8.60 -22.31
N LYS A 23 -5.87 8.73 -22.53
CA LYS A 23 -5.16 9.96 -22.89
C LYS A 23 -5.26 11.09 -21.86
N ILE A 24 -5.42 10.75 -20.58
CA ILE A 24 -5.44 11.70 -19.47
C ILE A 24 -4.01 12.00 -19.01
N ASP A 25 -3.67 13.28 -18.87
CA ASP A 25 -2.36 13.70 -18.32
C ASP A 25 -2.26 13.37 -16.83
N CYS A 26 -1.15 12.75 -16.43
CA CYS A 26 -0.96 12.20 -15.10
C CYS A 26 0.40 12.61 -14.54
N ARG A 27 0.39 13.34 -13.42
CA ARG A 27 1.60 13.74 -12.70
C ARG A 27 1.61 13.21 -11.27
N PHE A 28 2.81 12.94 -10.77
CA PHE A 28 3.06 12.45 -9.42
C PHE A 28 3.85 13.44 -8.59
N VAL A 29 3.50 13.53 -7.31
CA VAL A 29 4.31 14.19 -6.28
C VAL A 29 4.55 13.18 -5.16
N ASN A 30 5.80 13.01 -4.75
CA ASN A 30 6.18 12.07 -3.71
C ASN A 30 7.39 12.57 -2.92
N THR A 31 7.62 11.98 -1.75
CA THR A 31 8.72 12.34 -0.83
C THR A 31 9.84 11.31 -0.77
N VAL A 32 9.75 10.21 -1.53
CA VAL A 32 10.60 9.03 -1.37
C VAL A 32 11.35 8.73 -2.69
N PRO A 33 12.70 8.77 -2.71
CA PRO A 33 13.48 8.58 -3.95
C PRO A 33 13.17 7.28 -4.72
N THR A 34 12.92 6.17 -4.01
CA THR A 34 12.57 4.90 -4.66
C THR A 34 11.21 4.96 -5.37
N CYS A 35 10.24 5.68 -4.80
CA CYS A 35 8.93 5.91 -5.43
C CYS A 35 9.06 6.81 -6.67
N HIS A 36 9.91 7.84 -6.59
CA HIS A 36 10.20 8.70 -7.74
C HIS A 36 10.79 7.88 -8.90
N ARG A 37 11.82 7.07 -8.64
CA ARG A 37 12.43 6.20 -9.66
C ARG A 37 11.40 5.27 -10.30
N TYR A 38 10.62 4.58 -9.48
CA TYR A 38 9.58 3.67 -9.93
C TYR A 38 8.60 4.33 -10.92
N ILE A 39 8.10 5.53 -10.60
CA ILE A 39 7.18 6.27 -11.49
C ILE A 39 7.86 6.73 -12.77
N THR A 40 9.11 7.19 -12.70
CA THR A 40 9.85 7.61 -13.91
C THR A 40 10.13 6.44 -14.84
N GLU A 41 10.38 5.23 -14.32
CA GLU A 41 10.56 4.01 -15.12
C GLU A 41 9.26 3.61 -15.85
N LEU A 42 8.09 3.98 -15.30
CA LEU A 42 6.79 3.83 -15.95
C LEU A 42 6.47 4.92 -16.98
N ASN A 43 7.40 5.86 -17.22
CA ASN A 43 7.27 7.02 -18.10
C ASN A 43 6.15 7.98 -17.67
N PHE A 44 6.08 8.27 -16.37
CA PHE A 44 5.24 9.33 -15.83
C PHE A 44 6.08 10.46 -15.23
N ASP A 45 5.56 11.68 -15.32
CA ASP A 45 6.16 12.84 -14.68
C ASP A 45 6.04 12.74 -13.15
N SER A 46 7.15 12.99 -12.47
CA SER A 46 7.28 12.79 -11.03
C SER A 46 8.11 13.89 -10.39
N PHE A 47 7.57 14.51 -9.34
CA PHE A 47 8.26 15.51 -8.54
C PHE A 47 8.65 14.93 -7.19
N LEU A 48 9.96 14.91 -6.90
CA LEU A 48 10.50 14.43 -5.64
C LEU A 48 10.71 15.59 -4.65
N LEU A 49 10.03 15.52 -3.51
CA LEU A 49 10.11 16.47 -2.39
C LEU A 49 10.87 15.87 -1.19
N SER A 50 12.02 15.25 -1.44
CA SER A 50 12.81 14.58 -0.40
C SER A 50 13.49 15.57 0.55
N ASN A 51 13.65 15.19 1.82
CA ASN A 51 14.39 15.95 2.85
C ASN A 51 13.85 17.34 3.16
N LEU A 52 12.56 17.59 2.89
CA LEU A 52 11.89 18.84 3.25
C LEU A 52 11.13 18.70 4.58
N SER A 53 10.98 19.82 5.30
CA SER A 53 10.07 19.88 6.45
C SER A 53 8.61 19.75 5.98
N PRO A 54 7.68 19.25 6.83
CA PRO A 54 6.27 19.13 6.46
C PRO A 54 5.65 20.42 5.90
N SER A 55 5.98 21.59 6.46
CA SER A 55 5.52 22.89 5.94
C SER A 55 5.98 23.17 4.51
N LYS A 56 7.26 22.93 4.21
CA LYS A 56 7.83 23.12 2.87
C LYS A 56 7.29 22.11 1.87
N ILE A 57 6.96 20.90 2.31
CA ILE A 57 6.29 19.90 1.47
C ILE A 57 4.92 20.44 1.05
N ARG A 58 4.11 20.92 2.00
CA ARG A 58 2.78 21.50 1.71
C ARG A 58 2.86 22.68 0.75
N GLU A 59 3.70 23.68 1.06
CA GLU A 59 3.92 24.83 0.17
C GLU A 59 4.32 24.42 -1.26
N SER A 60 5.16 23.38 -1.37
CA SER A 60 5.58 22.86 -2.67
C SER A 60 4.43 22.15 -3.39
N VAL A 61 3.62 21.37 -2.67
CA VAL A 61 2.45 20.68 -3.22
C VAL A 61 1.42 21.69 -3.71
N ASP A 62 1.10 22.70 -2.91
CA ASP A 62 0.15 23.75 -3.27
C ASP A 62 0.59 24.46 -4.54
N ARG A 63 1.88 24.84 -4.62
CA ARG A 63 2.45 25.42 -5.85
C ARG A 63 2.30 24.50 -7.05
N ARG A 64 2.55 23.19 -6.90
CA ARG A 64 2.39 22.24 -8.00
C ARG A 64 0.94 22.07 -8.42
N ILE A 65 0.00 22.11 -7.48
CA ILE A 65 -1.43 22.09 -7.78
C ILE A 65 -1.82 23.34 -8.56
N GLU A 66 -1.34 24.53 -8.15
CA GLU A 66 -1.60 25.78 -8.86
C GLU A 66 -0.99 25.79 -10.27
N GLU A 67 0.28 25.39 -10.40
CA GLU A 67 0.99 25.32 -11.69
C GLU A 67 0.38 24.30 -12.65
N TYR A 68 -0.07 23.14 -12.15
CA TYR A 68 -0.62 22.08 -12.96
C TYR A 68 -2.12 22.25 -13.23
N SER A 69 -2.85 22.87 -12.29
CA SER A 69 -4.31 23.02 -12.32
C SER A 69 -5.04 21.70 -12.61
N PRO A 70 -4.88 20.66 -11.77
CA PRO A 70 -5.46 19.35 -12.03
C PRO A 70 -6.99 19.37 -11.93
N ASP A 71 -7.68 18.60 -12.78
CA ASP A 71 -9.12 18.32 -12.59
C ASP A 71 -9.38 17.40 -11.39
N VAL A 72 -8.43 16.49 -11.09
CA VAL A 72 -8.55 15.49 -10.04
C VAL A 72 -7.25 15.32 -9.26
N ILE A 73 -7.33 15.34 -7.93
CA ILE A 73 -6.22 15.10 -7.01
C ILE A 73 -6.45 13.79 -6.28
N PHE A 74 -5.67 12.77 -6.64
CA PHE A 74 -5.62 11.50 -5.91
C PHE A 74 -4.64 11.56 -4.74
N CYS A 75 -5.12 11.33 -3.52
CA CYS A 75 -4.32 11.15 -2.31
C CYS A 75 -4.21 9.65 -1.97
N CYS A 76 -3.03 9.05 -2.19
CA CYS A 76 -2.83 7.61 -2.17
C CYS A 76 -2.52 7.01 -0.77
N ASN A 77 -2.69 7.74 0.32
CA ASN A 77 -2.87 7.22 1.70
C ASN A 77 -3.22 8.32 2.70
N SER A 78 -3.55 7.93 3.92
CA SER A 78 -3.76 8.80 5.06
C SER A 78 -2.49 9.55 5.52
N LYS A 79 -1.28 9.08 5.19
CA LYS A 79 -0.03 9.81 5.48
C LYS A 79 0.17 11.01 4.57
N THR A 80 -0.39 10.95 3.36
CA THR A 80 -0.36 12.04 2.38
C THR A 80 -1.09 13.25 2.94
N THR A 81 -2.20 13.06 3.66
CA THR A 81 -2.94 14.22 4.21
C THR A 81 -2.33 14.79 5.49
N GLN A 82 -1.76 13.94 6.35
CA GLN A 82 -1.15 14.41 7.60
C GLN A 82 0.09 15.28 7.32
N GLY A 83 0.89 14.93 6.32
CA GLY A 83 2.19 15.58 6.07
C GLY A 83 2.30 16.39 4.78
N MET A 84 1.53 16.07 3.74
CA MET A 84 1.77 16.57 2.38
C MET A 84 0.64 17.44 1.82
N PHE A 85 -0.62 17.15 2.14
CA PHE A 85 -1.76 17.85 1.55
C PHE A 85 -2.90 18.09 2.54
N HIS A 86 -3.22 19.35 2.77
CA HIS A 86 -4.40 19.76 3.53
C HIS A 86 -4.90 21.07 2.93
N PRO A 87 -5.99 21.06 2.16
CA PRO A 87 -6.44 22.25 1.47
C PRO A 87 -6.97 23.27 2.49
N ASP A 88 -6.35 24.46 2.54
CA ASP A 88 -6.81 25.57 3.37
C ASP A 88 -7.98 26.36 2.73
N LYS A 89 -8.22 26.13 1.45
CA LYS A 89 -9.31 26.70 0.64
C LYS A 89 -9.94 25.60 -0.22
N GLU A 90 -11.20 25.80 -0.59
CA GLU A 90 -11.85 24.96 -1.60
C GLU A 90 -11.07 25.05 -2.93
N LEU A 91 -10.88 23.91 -3.58
CA LEU A 91 -10.19 23.79 -4.87
C LEU A 91 -11.23 23.42 -5.93
N ASP A 92 -11.05 23.90 -7.15
CA ASP A 92 -11.90 23.50 -8.29
C ASP A 92 -11.66 22.04 -8.73
N SER A 93 -10.63 21.39 -8.18
CA SER A 93 -10.29 19.99 -8.41
C SER A 93 -11.13 19.04 -7.56
N LEU A 94 -11.52 17.91 -8.12
CA LEU A 94 -12.05 16.78 -7.33
C LEU A 94 -10.93 16.16 -6.48
N ILE A 95 -11.14 16.07 -5.17
CA ILE A 95 -10.18 15.50 -4.23
C ILE A 95 -10.63 14.09 -3.87
N VAL A 96 -9.81 13.11 -4.27
CA VAL A 96 -10.11 11.69 -4.14
C VAL A 96 -9.12 11.03 -3.21
N SER A 97 -9.60 10.30 -2.21
CA SER A 97 -8.76 9.39 -1.43
C SER A 97 -8.70 8.03 -2.12
N LEU A 98 -7.48 7.51 -2.28
CA LEU A 98 -7.21 6.13 -2.68
C LEU A 98 -6.59 5.40 -1.48
N ASP A 99 -7.40 5.10 -0.47
CA ASP A 99 -6.96 4.45 0.77
C ASP A 99 -8.15 3.83 1.52
N SER A 100 -7.87 2.74 2.25
CA SER A 100 -8.81 2.10 3.15
C SER A 100 -8.64 2.53 4.62
N ASN A 101 -7.56 3.21 5.00
CA ASN A 101 -7.30 3.57 6.40
C ASN A 101 -8.29 4.60 6.96
N TRP A 102 -8.87 5.46 6.11
CA TRP A 102 -9.85 6.48 6.54
C TRP A 102 -11.11 5.90 7.15
N LEU A 103 -11.42 4.65 6.82
CA LEU A 103 -12.50 3.91 7.44
C LEU A 103 -12.32 3.71 8.95
N PHE A 104 -11.12 3.94 9.47
CA PHE A 104 -10.78 3.79 10.89
C PHE A 104 -10.41 5.10 11.60
N GLN A 105 -10.10 6.17 10.86
CA GLN A 105 -9.51 7.40 11.41
C GLN A 105 -10.39 8.65 11.26
N GLY A 106 -11.63 8.47 10.82
CA GLY A 106 -12.55 9.57 10.50
C GLY A 106 -12.27 10.14 9.12
N MET A 107 -13.31 10.29 8.31
CA MET A 107 -13.21 10.70 6.90
C MET A 107 -13.17 12.23 6.81
N PRO A 108 -12.08 12.85 6.31
CA PRO A 108 -12.02 14.30 6.16
C PRO A 108 -13.09 14.82 5.20
N ALA A 109 -13.68 15.97 5.54
CA ALA A 109 -14.80 16.53 4.79
C ALA A 109 -14.42 17.04 3.39
N TYR A 110 -13.16 17.47 3.20
CA TYR A 110 -12.64 17.99 1.93
C TYR A 110 -12.42 16.91 0.86
N PHE A 111 -12.63 15.63 1.17
CA PHE A 111 -12.63 14.57 0.16
C PHE A 111 -14.01 14.44 -0.46
N ASP A 112 -14.07 14.55 -1.78
CA ASP A 112 -15.27 14.32 -2.58
C ASP A 112 -15.57 12.82 -2.67
N MET A 113 -14.53 11.99 -2.72
CA MET A 113 -14.67 10.54 -2.87
C MET A 113 -13.58 9.76 -2.14
N PHE A 114 -13.95 8.55 -1.69
CA PHE A 114 -13.08 7.58 -1.05
C PHE A 114 -13.11 6.27 -1.82
N PHE A 115 -12.08 6.03 -2.63
CA PHE A 115 -11.83 4.73 -3.23
C PHE A 115 -11.16 3.81 -2.22
N VAL A 116 -11.94 2.83 -1.75
CA VAL A 116 -11.49 1.84 -0.78
C VAL A 116 -10.85 0.68 -1.53
N CYS A 117 -9.57 0.45 -1.28
CA CYS A 117 -8.75 -0.60 -1.88
C CYS A 117 -9.06 -2.00 -1.29
N PHE A 118 -10.35 -2.35 -1.23
CA PHE A 118 -10.86 -3.66 -0.85
C PHE A 118 -11.91 -4.13 -1.85
N PRO A 119 -12.01 -5.44 -2.12
CA PRO A 119 -13.14 -6.00 -2.83
C PRO A 119 -14.46 -5.63 -2.15
N PRO A 120 -15.51 -5.25 -2.91
CA PRO A 120 -16.82 -4.92 -2.36
C PRO A 120 -17.36 -5.98 -1.39
N GLU A 121 -17.11 -7.27 -1.67
CA GLU A 121 -17.62 -8.37 -0.85
C GLU A 121 -16.87 -8.56 0.46
N ILE A 122 -15.61 -8.12 0.54
CA ILE A 122 -14.88 -8.06 1.81
C ILE A 122 -15.35 -6.82 2.58
N PHE A 123 -15.47 -5.69 1.89
CA PHE A 123 -15.87 -4.43 2.48
C PHE A 123 -17.26 -4.52 3.16
N LYS A 124 -18.26 -5.09 2.49
CA LYS A 124 -19.61 -5.29 3.04
C LYS A 124 -19.68 -6.19 4.27
N LYS A 125 -18.73 -7.12 4.43
CA LYS A 125 -18.70 -8.04 5.58
C LYS A 125 -18.19 -7.40 6.86
N ASN A 126 -17.54 -6.24 6.77
CA ASN A 126 -16.98 -5.57 7.92
C ASN A 126 -18.02 -4.63 8.56
N ARG A 127 -18.46 -5.00 9.76
CA ARG A 127 -19.51 -4.28 10.52
C ARG A 127 -19.04 -2.94 11.09
N ASN A 128 -17.74 -2.65 11.05
CA ASN A 128 -17.15 -1.45 11.66
C ASN A 128 -17.10 -0.24 10.70
N TYR A 129 -17.53 -0.40 9.44
CA TYR A 129 -17.47 0.68 8.46
C TYR A 129 -18.83 1.35 8.28
N ASN A 130 -18.81 2.67 8.08
CA ASN A 130 -19.99 3.39 7.67
C ASN A 130 -20.27 3.15 6.18
N LEU A 131 -20.96 2.05 5.86
CA LEU A 131 -21.21 1.63 4.48
C LEU A 131 -22.22 2.53 3.73
N SER A 132 -22.87 3.49 4.41
CA SER A 132 -23.92 4.31 3.81
C SER A 132 -23.45 5.68 3.29
N ASP A 133 -22.20 6.07 3.54
CA ASP A 133 -21.67 7.32 2.99
C ASP A 133 -21.50 7.18 1.47
N PRO A 134 -22.22 7.97 0.65
CA PRO A 134 -22.22 7.82 -0.81
C PRO A 134 -20.86 8.12 -1.46
N ARG A 135 -19.96 8.82 -0.74
CA ARG A 135 -18.60 9.13 -1.18
C ARG A 135 -17.71 7.89 -1.19
N ILE A 136 -18.09 6.83 -0.46
CA ILE A 136 -17.30 5.60 -0.36
C ILE A 136 -17.59 4.68 -1.55
N LYS A 137 -16.53 4.28 -2.25
CA LYS A 137 -16.57 3.39 -3.40
C LYS A 137 -15.53 2.28 -3.23
N PRO A 138 -15.92 1.04 -2.90
CA PRO A 138 -14.99 -0.08 -2.89
C PRO A 138 -14.60 -0.47 -4.32
N VAL A 139 -13.31 -0.39 -4.65
CA VAL A 139 -12.80 -0.58 -6.01
C VAL A 139 -12.02 -1.88 -6.21
N GLY A 140 -11.88 -2.70 -5.17
CA GLY A 140 -11.07 -3.91 -5.24
C GLY A 140 -9.63 -3.70 -4.81
N PHE A 141 -8.84 -4.76 -4.91
CA PHE A 141 -7.40 -4.66 -4.69
C PHE A 141 -6.75 -4.02 -5.91
N ILE A 142 -5.93 -3.01 -5.67
CA ILE A 142 -5.06 -2.45 -6.68
C ILE A 142 -3.71 -3.17 -6.55
N PRO A 143 -3.13 -3.68 -7.64
CA PRO A 143 -1.92 -4.51 -7.58
C PRO A 143 -0.76 -3.77 -6.92
N SER A 144 0.07 -4.51 -6.17
CA SER A 144 1.37 -4.04 -5.70
C SER A 144 2.29 -3.82 -6.90
N GLY A 145 3.10 -2.76 -6.86
CA GLY A 145 3.71 -2.13 -8.05
C GLY A 145 4.77 -2.91 -8.82
N TYR A 146 4.88 -4.22 -8.66
CA TYR A 146 5.82 -5.03 -9.40
C TYR A 146 5.11 -6.19 -10.05
N ASP A 147 5.35 -6.35 -11.34
CA ASP A 147 5.11 -7.62 -12.01
C ASP A 147 6.11 -8.62 -11.46
N ILE A 148 5.60 -9.71 -10.88
CA ILE A 148 6.43 -10.79 -10.35
C ILE A 148 6.57 -11.83 -11.46
N TYR A 149 7.78 -12.00 -11.98
CA TYR A 149 8.05 -12.95 -13.04
C TYR A 149 8.21 -14.37 -12.48
N GLU A 150 7.81 -15.39 -13.25
CA GLU A 150 7.95 -16.80 -12.84
C GLU A 150 9.41 -17.17 -12.50
N SER A 151 10.38 -16.58 -13.19
CA SER A 151 11.80 -16.78 -12.90
C SER A 151 12.20 -16.28 -11.52
N GLU A 152 11.62 -15.16 -11.06
CA GLU A 152 11.88 -14.61 -9.72
C GLU A 152 11.23 -15.50 -8.66
N ILE A 153 10.02 -15.99 -8.92
CA ILE A 153 9.32 -16.96 -8.06
C ILE A 153 10.16 -18.24 -7.92
N LEU A 154 10.65 -18.80 -9.02
CA LEU A 154 11.48 -20.00 -9.03
C LEU A 154 12.81 -19.78 -8.31
N SER A 155 13.45 -18.63 -8.52
CA SER A 155 14.70 -18.25 -7.83
C SER A 155 14.49 -18.15 -6.32
N ALA A 156 13.45 -17.43 -5.89
CA ALA A 156 13.10 -17.30 -4.48
C ALA A 156 12.74 -18.66 -3.85
N LYS A 157 11.99 -19.51 -4.56
CA LYS A 157 11.69 -20.87 -4.10
C LYS A 157 12.96 -21.68 -3.87
N LYS A 158 13.91 -21.63 -4.81
CA LYS A 158 15.19 -22.33 -4.69
C LYS A 158 16.01 -21.81 -3.51
N GLU A 159 16.13 -20.50 -3.35
CA GLU A 159 16.88 -19.87 -2.25
C GLU A 159 16.29 -20.23 -0.88
N LEU A 160 14.97 -20.27 -0.78
CA LEU A 160 14.23 -20.58 0.43
C LEU A 160 14.02 -22.09 0.66
N GLY A 161 14.51 -22.96 -0.22
CA GLY A 161 14.35 -24.41 -0.12
C GLY A 161 12.90 -24.90 -0.22
N ILE A 162 12.06 -24.20 -0.98
CA ILE A 162 10.65 -24.51 -1.21
C ILE A 162 10.51 -25.43 -2.42
N SER A 163 9.69 -26.47 -2.29
CA SER A 163 9.40 -27.41 -3.38
C SER A 163 7.91 -27.40 -3.75
N ASN A 164 7.10 -28.25 -3.11
CA ASN A 164 5.68 -28.47 -3.40
C ASN A 164 4.78 -28.24 -2.18
N GLU A 165 5.28 -27.58 -1.13
CA GLU A 165 4.49 -27.28 0.06
C GLU A 165 3.48 -26.15 -0.19
N LYS A 166 2.32 -26.20 0.48
CA LYS A 166 1.42 -25.04 0.55
C LYS A 166 2.05 -24.00 1.48
N MET A 167 2.26 -22.80 0.95
CA MET A 167 2.89 -21.71 1.68
C MET A 167 1.84 -20.84 2.35
N ILE A 168 2.00 -20.59 3.64
CA ILE A 168 1.27 -19.54 4.34
C ILE A 168 2.27 -18.42 4.61
N PHE A 169 2.09 -17.31 3.89
CA PHE A 169 2.80 -16.07 4.16
C PHE A 169 2.06 -15.28 5.21
N SER A 170 2.75 -14.89 6.28
CA SER A 170 2.16 -14.03 7.29
C SER A 170 3.16 -12.98 7.74
N TYR A 171 2.73 -11.73 7.62
CA TYR A 171 3.47 -10.55 8.05
C TYR A 171 3.01 -10.15 9.45
N PHE A 172 3.92 -10.12 10.42
CA PHE A 172 3.59 -9.87 11.82
C PHE A 172 4.04 -8.50 12.32
N GLY A 173 4.27 -7.52 11.44
CA GLY A 173 4.64 -6.17 11.85
C GLY A 173 6.10 -6.04 12.33
N ARG A 174 6.42 -4.87 12.86
CA ARG A 174 7.74 -4.49 13.41
C ARG A 174 7.60 -3.84 14.78
N GLY A 175 8.54 -4.08 15.68
CA GLY A 175 8.63 -3.45 17.00
C GLY A 175 7.31 -3.55 17.79
N VAL A 176 6.72 -2.40 18.13
CA VAL A 176 5.47 -2.33 18.93
C VAL A 176 4.24 -2.92 18.24
N THR A 177 4.31 -3.22 16.94
CA THR A 177 3.24 -3.88 16.18
C THR A 177 3.44 -5.39 16.05
N PHE A 178 4.58 -5.92 16.51
CA PHE A 178 4.80 -7.35 16.58
C PHE A 178 3.87 -7.98 17.63
N ARG A 179 3.19 -9.06 17.25
CA ARG A 179 2.19 -9.76 18.07
C ARG A 179 2.58 -11.24 18.13
N SER A 180 3.55 -11.55 18.98
CA SER A 180 4.10 -12.90 19.14
C SER A 180 3.03 -13.97 19.34
N PHE A 181 1.99 -13.68 20.12
CA PHE A 181 0.89 -14.62 20.40
C PHE A 181 0.13 -15.06 19.14
N LEU A 182 0.09 -14.24 18.09
CA LEU A 182 -0.56 -14.61 16.83
C LEU A 182 0.29 -15.63 16.06
N VAL A 183 1.61 -15.64 16.23
CA VAL A 183 2.50 -16.62 15.59
C VAL A 183 2.14 -18.02 16.08
N ASP A 184 1.98 -18.20 17.38
CA ASP A 184 1.61 -19.49 17.97
C ASP A 184 0.27 -20.00 17.43
N LYS A 185 -0.72 -19.12 17.28
CA LYS A 185 -2.02 -19.49 16.68
C LYS A 185 -1.93 -19.94 15.23
N VAL A 186 -1.04 -19.32 14.44
CA VAL A 186 -0.80 -19.73 13.06
C VAL A 186 -0.06 -21.08 13.02
N LEU A 187 0.86 -21.32 13.96
CA LEU A 187 1.56 -22.60 14.07
C LEU A 187 0.62 -23.73 14.46
N ASP A 188 -0.27 -23.52 15.44
CA ASP A 188 -1.31 -24.48 15.80
C ASP A 188 -2.14 -24.89 14.55
N ALA A 189 -2.52 -23.90 13.72
CA ALA A 189 -3.26 -24.16 12.49
C ALA A 189 -2.44 -24.93 11.44
N ILE A 190 -1.14 -24.63 11.32
CA ILE A 190 -0.23 -25.34 10.41
C ILE A 190 -0.01 -26.79 10.85
N GLU A 191 0.11 -27.04 12.15
CA GLU A 191 0.20 -28.40 12.68
C GLU A 191 -1.05 -29.22 12.36
N LEU A 192 -2.23 -28.63 12.51
CA LEU A 192 -3.49 -29.28 12.14
C LEU A 192 -3.52 -29.62 10.64
N LEU A 193 -3.14 -28.67 9.78
CA LEU A 193 -3.04 -28.90 8.33
C LEU A 193 -2.05 -30.03 7.98
N ASN A 194 -0.89 -30.06 8.64
CA ASN A 194 0.12 -31.10 8.45
C ASN A 194 -0.38 -32.48 8.90
N ARG A 195 -1.13 -32.56 10.02
CA ARG A 195 -1.79 -33.80 10.48
C ARG A 195 -2.80 -34.32 9.46
N ASP A 196 -3.48 -33.43 8.75
CA ASP A 196 -4.41 -33.75 7.65
C ASP A 196 -3.69 -34.04 6.32
N GLY A 197 -2.37 -34.24 6.35
CA GLY A 197 -1.55 -34.54 5.18
C GLY A 197 -1.28 -33.35 4.25
N LYS A 198 -1.70 -32.13 4.63
CA LYS A 198 -1.38 -30.91 3.88
C LYS A 198 0.00 -30.42 4.33
N ARG A 199 1.05 -30.71 3.56
CA ARG A 199 2.40 -30.19 3.81
C ARG A 199 2.40 -28.66 3.78
N ALA A 200 2.47 -28.02 4.94
CA ALA A 200 2.40 -26.57 5.12
C ALA A 200 3.60 -26.05 5.93
N LYS A 201 4.13 -24.89 5.51
CA LYS A 201 5.23 -24.17 6.18
C LYS A 201 4.84 -22.70 6.37
N LEU A 202 5.31 -22.09 7.46
CA LEU A 202 5.17 -20.67 7.75
C LEU A 202 6.39 -19.89 7.26
N PHE A 203 6.16 -18.92 6.40
CA PHE A 203 7.16 -17.90 6.08
C PHE A 203 6.88 -16.67 6.92
N LEU A 204 7.79 -16.39 7.86
CA LEU A 204 7.64 -15.32 8.82
C LEU A 204 8.63 -14.19 8.50
N LEU A 205 8.09 -13.05 8.06
CA LEU A 205 8.83 -11.80 7.98
C LEU A 205 8.66 -11.02 9.29
N SER A 206 9.74 -10.90 10.05
CA SER A 206 9.78 -10.15 11.32
C SER A 206 11.17 -9.55 11.57
N ASP A 207 11.23 -8.57 12.47
CA ASP A 207 12.49 -8.01 12.96
C ASP A 207 13.21 -8.94 13.97
N LEU A 208 12.44 -9.84 14.60
CA LEU A 208 12.91 -10.93 15.45
C LEU A 208 13.04 -12.23 14.67
N LYS A 209 14.10 -13.01 14.94
CA LYS A 209 14.25 -14.37 14.41
C LYS A 209 13.47 -15.34 15.30
N ILE A 210 12.67 -16.22 14.69
CA ILE A 210 11.98 -17.31 15.41
C ILE A 210 12.49 -18.64 14.89
N GLU A 211 12.96 -19.49 15.81
CA GLU A 211 13.46 -20.83 15.52
C GLU A 211 12.44 -21.85 16.03
N LYS A 212 11.58 -22.31 15.12
CA LYS A 212 10.59 -23.36 15.36
C LYS A 212 10.48 -24.25 14.13
N ASP A 213 10.10 -25.51 14.34
CA ASP A 213 9.84 -26.43 13.24
C ASP A 213 8.74 -25.87 12.32
N ASN A 214 8.90 -26.09 11.02
CA ASN A 214 8.02 -25.56 9.96
C ASN A 214 7.99 -24.03 9.81
N VAL A 215 8.88 -23.29 10.49
CA VAL A 215 9.05 -21.84 10.32
C VAL A 215 10.32 -21.53 9.54
N ILE A 216 10.16 -20.78 8.46
CA ILE A 216 11.27 -20.12 7.78
C ILE A 216 11.20 -18.64 8.17
N SER A 217 12.06 -18.26 9.11
CA SER A 217 12.14 -16.88 9.60
C SER A 217 13.05 -16.07 8.70
N ILE A 218 12.46 -15.11 8.00
CA ILE A 218 13.17 -14.12 7.20
C ILE A 218 13.29 -12.87 8.05
N ARG A 219 14.50 -12.61 8.54
CA ARG A 219 14.78 -11.38 9.27
C ARG A 219 14.69 -10.21 8.31
N TRP A 220 13.71 -9.35 8.49
CA TRP A 220 13.61 -8.16 7.68
C TRP A 220 14.74 -7.20 8.09
N LEU A 221 15.76 -7.10 7.25
CA LEU A 221 16.96 -6.32 7.53
C LEU A 221 16.65 -4.82 7.60
N LYS A 222 17.35 -4.14 8.49
CA LYS A 222 17.23 -2.71 8.81
C LYS A 222 17.54 -1.75 7.64
N ASN A 223 17.98 -2.28 6.49
CA ASN A 223 18.68 -1.54 5.44
C ASN A 223 17.78 -1.05 4.29
N ASP A 224 16.46 -1.26 4.33
CA ASP A 224 15.52 -0.63 3.37
C ASP A 224 15.17 0.82 3.79
N ARG A 225 16.16 1.63 4.20
CA ARG A 225 15.99 3.06 4.50
C ARG A 225 16.70 3.92 3.48
#